data_AF-A0A316DUS3-F1
#
_entry.id   AF-A0A316DUS3-F1
#
_cell.length_a   1.000
_cell.length_b   1.000
_cell.length_c   1.000
_cell.angle_alpha   90.00
_cell.angle_beta   90.00
_cell.angle_gamma   90.00
#
_symmetry.space_group_name_H-M   'P 1'
#
loop_
_entity.id
_entity.type
_entity.pdbx_description
1 polymer ?
#
loop_
_entity_poly.entity_id
_entity_poly.type
_entity_poly.pdbx_seq_one_letter_code
_entity_poly.pdbx_strand_id
1 'polypeptide(L)'
;MILTGIIDTAFDEDRKEIVSWLKEINLWTGVSNSEKEYLKKKSLTKEDKIAASWRTEAVNVLFWSLGMVDILNEPIEECNLTKAHEGTKGKYGSLNNFIGQSEIRSTEEILDQTDLIYRILWAIRDARLNNRPYPNGYNPSIVYERHYALNWITCYQEDWDDITTDT
;
A
#
# COMPACT_ATOMS: atom_id res chain seq x y z
N MET A 1 3.40 -8.63 -0.45
CA MET A 1 4.55 -9.14 -1.24
C MET A 1 4.53 -8.66 -2.71
N ILE A 2 3.37 -8.56 -3.38
CA ILE A 2 3.33 -8.00 -4.75
C ILE A 2 3.67 -6.51 -4.75
N LEU A 3 2.95 -5.72 -3.94
CA LEU A 3 3.18 -4.28 -3.82
C LEU A 3 4.59 -3.92 -3.35
N THR A 4 5.23 -4.75 -2.52
CA THR A 4 6.63 -4.54 -2.13
C THR A 4 7.57 -4.66 -3.32
N GLY A 5 7.38 -5.66 -4.18
CA GLY A 5 8.12 -5.75 -5.44
C GLY A 5 7.88 -4.56 -6.37
N ILE A 6 6.69 -3.96 -6.38
CA ILE A 6 6.42 -2.74 -7.16
C ILE A 6 7.17 -1.54 -6.58
N ILE A 7 7.17 -1.38 -5.26
CA ILE A 7 7.92 -0.32 -4.58
C ILE A 7 9.42 -0.46 -4.87
N ASP A 8 9.95 -1.68 -4.90
CA ASP A 8 11.36 -1.95 -5.20
C ASP A 8 11.79 -1.39 -6.58
N THR A 9 10.88 -1.38 -7.56
CA THR A 9 11.16 -0.76 -8.88
C THR A 9 11.34 0.75 -8.82
N ALA A 10 10.75 1.41 -7.82
CA ALA A 10 10.92 2.85 -7.60
C ALA A 10 12.34 3.16 -7.06
N PHE A 11 12.96 2.18 -6.39
CA PHE A 11 14.33 2.23 -5.84
C PHE A 11 15.38 1.60 -6.77
N ASP A 12 15.09 1.55 -8.07
CA ASP A 12 15.99 1.09 -9.14
C ASP A 12 16.31 -0.43 -9.15
N GLU A 13 15.51 -1.27 -8.49
CA GLU A 13 15.60 -2.73 -8.66
C GLU A 13 15.07 -3.16 -10.06
N ASP A 14 15.68 -4.18 -10.67
CA ASP A 14 15.32 -4.61 -12.03
C ASP A 14 13.93 -5.25 -12.04
N ARG A 15 13.01 -4.66 -12.81
CA ARG A 15 11.65 -5.19 -13.03
C ARG A 15 11.63 -6.63 -13.50
N LYS A 16 12.61 -7.08 -14.30
CA LYS A 16 12.70 -8.47 -14.75
C LYS A 16 13.00 -9.41 -13.59
N GLU A 17 13.84 -9.00 -12.65
CA GLU A 17 14.14 -9.78 -11.45
C GLU A 17 12.90 -9.87 -10.55
N ILE A 18 12.17 -8.77 -10.37
CA ILE A 18 10.90 -8.77 -9.62
C ILE A 18 9.87 -9.69 -10.28
N VAL A 19 9.72 -9.63 -11.61
CA VAL A 19 8.82 -10.54 -12.35
C VAL A 19 9.23 -12.00 -12.19
N SER A 20 10.53 -12.31 -12.26
CA SER A 20 11.04 -13.67 -12.03
C SER A 20 10.71 -14.14 -10.62
N TRP A 21 11.05 -13.32 -9.63
CA TRP A 21 10.80 -13.60 -8.22
C TRP A 21 9.32 -13.84 -7.94
N LEU A 22 8.41 -12.98 -8.42
CA LEU A 22 6.96 -13.15 -8.26
C LEU A 22 6.43 -14.45 -8.89
N LYS A 23 7.05 -14.91 -9.98
CA LYS A 23 6.72 -16.22 -10.59
C LYS A 23 7.26 -17.37 -9.77
N GLU A 24 8.49 -17.28 -9.27
CA GLU A 24 9.12 -18.30 -8.42
C GLU A 24 8.31 -18.56 -7.14
N ILE A 25 7.75 -17.51 -6.54
CA ILE A 25 6.89 -17.62 -5.34
C ILE A 25 5.39 -17.83 -5.67
N ASN A 26 5.04 -18.12 -6.93
CA ASN A 26 3.67 -18.34 -7.40
C ASN A 26 2.67 -17.20 -7.13
N LEU A 27 3.13 -15.95 -7.00
CA LEU A 27 2.27 -14.78 -6.82
C LEU A 27 1.91 -14.06 -8.13
N TRP A 28 2.56 -14.39 -9.24
CA TRP A 28 2.34 -13.74 -10.53
C TRP A 28 0.88 -13.77 -11.02
N THR A 29 0.12 -14.79 -10.65
CA THR A 29 -1.30 -14.92 -11.00
C THR A 29 -2.17 -13.88 -10.29
N GLY A 30 -1.82 -13.53 -9.04
CA GLY A 30 -2.52 -12.52 -8.23
C GLY A 30 -2.09 -11.08 -8.46
N VAL A 31 -1.10 -10.84 -9.33
CA VAL A 31 -0.72 -9.48 -9.75
C VAL A 31 -1.86 -8.89 -10.57
N SER A 32 -2.26 -7.67 -10.25
CA SER A 32 -3.37 -7.00 -10.94
C SER A 32 -3.02 -6.67 -12.40
N ASN A 33 -4.02 -6.23 -13.18
CA ASN A 33 -3.78 -5.91 -14.58
C ASN A 33 -2.92 -4.64 -14.70
N SER A 34 -3.21 -3.62 -13.90
CA SER A 34 -2.44 -2.38 -13.88
C SER A 34 -0.98 -2.63 -13.47
N GLU A 35 -0.75 -3.50 -12.49
CA GLU A 35 0.58 -3.90 -12.02
C GLU A 35 1.35 -4.70 -13.08
N LYS A 36 0.68 -5.61 -13.79
CA LYS A 36 1.27 -6.35 -14.92
C LYS A 36 1.69 -5.41 -16.05
N GLU A 37 0.86 -4.41 -16.37
CA GLU A 37 1.20 -3.40 -17.37
C GLU A 37 2.42 -2.58 -16.93
N TYR A 38 2.41 -2.10 -15.69
CA TYR A 38 3.52 -1.38 -15.09
C TYR A 38 4.86 -2.15 -15.16
N LEU A 39 4.85 -3.42 -14.75
CA LEU A 39 6.06 -4.27 -14.74
C LEU A 39 6.56 -4.61 -16.16
N LYS A 40 5.67 -4.60 -17.16
CA LYS A 40 6.00 -4.90 -18.56
C LYS A 40 6.32 -3.67 -19.42
N LYS A 41 6.09 -2.44 -18.93
CA LYS A 41 6.40 -1.20 -19.67
C LYS A 41 7.86 -1.20 -20.15
N LYS A 42 8.13 -0.70 -21.36
CA LYS A 42 9.51 -0.62 -21.90
C LYS A 42 10.41 0.30 -21.07
N SER A 43 9.88 1.43 -20.63
CA SER A 43 10.55 2.40 -19.76
C SER A 43 9.54 2.97 -18.76
N LEU A 44 10.00 3.28 -17.56
CA LEU A 44 9.19 3.97 -16.54
C LEU A 44 9.37 5.48 -16.68
N THR A 45 8.27 6.23 -16.56
CA THR A 45 8.35 7.68 -16.41
C THR A 45 8.70 8.06 -14.96
N LYS A 46 8.95 9.35 -14.72
CA LYS A 46 9.15 9.84 -13.35
C LYS A 46 7.88 9.69 -12.53
N GLU A 47 6.73 9.95 -13.14
CA GLU A 47 5.40 9.83 -12.54
C GLU A 47 5.11 8.37 -12.16
N ASP A 48 5.50 7.41 -13.01
CA ASP A 48 5.38 5.98 -12.71
C ASP A 48 6.17 5.58 -11.44
N LYS A 49 7.38 6.12 -11.27
CA LYS A 49 8.19 5.87 -10.07
C LYS A 49 7.59 6.52 -8.82
N ILE A 50 7.08 7.74 -8.95
CA ILE A 50 6.40 8.45 -7.85
C ILE A 50 5.14 7.70 -7.43
N ALA A 51 4.32 7.26 -8.38
CA ALA A 51 3.12 6.48 -8.07
C ALA A 51 3.47 5.15 -7.36
N ALA A 52 4.51 4.46 -7.83
CA ALA A 52 5.00 3.25 -7.17
C ALA A 52 5.54 3.51 -5.76
N SER A 53 6.24 4.62 -5.52
CA SER A 53 6.73 4.96 -4.18
C SER A 53 5.60 5.26 -3.20
N TRP A 54 4.49 5.86 -3.66
CA TRP A 54 3.32 6.10 -2.79
C TRP A 54 2.65 4.81 -2.29
N ARG A 55 2.77 3.70 -3.03
CA ARG A 55 2.26 2.38 -2.59
C ARG A 55 2.90 1.89 -1.29
N THR A 56 3.99 2.52 -0.85
CA THR A 56 4.60 2.30 0.46
C THR A 56 3.59 2.49 1.59
N GLU A 57 2.72 3.51 1.52
CA GLU A 57 1.68 3.73 2.52
C GLU A 57 0.60 2.64 2.51
N ALA A 58 0.22 2.16 1.32
CA ALA A 58 -0.69 1.04 1.19
C ALA A 58 -0.09 -0.24 1.80
N VAL A 59 1.19 -0.53 1.53
CA VAL A 59 1.91 -1.65 2.14
C VAL A 59 2.00 -1.52 3.65
N ASN A 60 2.21 -0.32 4.18
CA ASN A 60 2.24 -0.08 5.62
C ASN A 60 0.93 -0.51 6.29
N VAL A 61 -0.22 -0.19 5.68
CA VAL A 61 -1.54 -0.62 6.15
C VAL A 61 -1.71 -2.13 6.06
N LEU A 62 -1.32 -2.75 4.94
CA LEU A 62 -1.42 -4.21 4.77
C LEU A 62 -0.52 -4.96 5.77
N PHE A 63 0.65 -4.44 6.09
CA PHE A 63 1.52 -5.02 7.11
C PHE A 63 0.99 -4.80 8.51
N TRP A 64 0.39 -3.65 8.76
CA TRP A 64 -0.31 -3.40 10.01
C TRP A 64 -1.46 -4.38 10.20
N SER A 65 -2.30 -4.62 9.19
CA SER A 65 -3.43 -5.55 9.29
C SER A 65 -2.99 -7.02 9.46
N LEU A 66 -1.76 -7.36 9.08
CA LEU A 66 -1.12 -8.67 9.27
C LEU A 66 -0.26 -8.75 10.54
N GLY A 67 -0.33 -7.76 11.44
CA GLY A 67 0.41 -7.77 12.70
C GLY A 67 1.91 -7.57 12.58
N MET A 68 2.41 -7.19 11.39
CA MET A 68 3.84 -6.93 11.14
C MET A 68 4.28 -5.51 11.47
N VAL A 69 3.31 -4.60 11.57
CA VAL A 69 3.47 -3.21 12.02
C VAL A 69 2.53 -3.00 13.20
N ASP A 70 3.08 -2.56 14.33
CA ASP A 70 2.32 -2.44 15.58
C ASP A 70 1.39 -1.23 15.61
N ILE A 71 1.79 -0.11 15.01
CA ILE A 71 1.07 1.16 15.09
C ILE A 71 1.12 1.86 13.73
N LEU A 72 -0.04 2.32 13.25
CA LEU A 72 -0.13 3.31 12.17
C LEU A 72 -0.09 4.71 12.79
N ASN A 73 0.99 5.44 12.54
CA ASN A 73 1.08 6.85 12.96
C ASN A 73 0.08 7.72 12.20
N GLU A 74 -0.19 8.93 12.67
CA GLU A 74 -1.02 9.90 11.94
C GLU A 74 -0.52 10.09 10.49
N PRO A 75 -1.41 10.30 9.50
CA PRO A 75 -1.06 10.43 8.09
C PRO A 75 -0.52 11.83 7.76
N ILE A 76 0.54 12.23 8.45
CA ILE A 76 1.21 13.53 8.33
C ILE A 76 2.53 13.35 7.60
N GLU A 77 3.33 12.39 8.05
CA GLU A 77 4.64 12.05 7.50
C GLU A 77 4.61 10.69 6.82
N GLU A 78 5.42 10.57 5.76
CA GLU A 78 5.61 9.30 5.06
C GLU A 78 6.15 8.24 6.03
N CYS A 79 5.61 7.03 5.94
CA CYS A 79 6.07 5.92 6.73
C CYS A 79 7.51 5.56 6.35
N ASN A 80 8.36 5.41 7.35
CA ASN A 80 9.73 4.99 7.14
C ASN A 80 9.78 3.46 6.94
N LEU A 81 9.47 3.06 5.71
CA LEU A 81 9.56 1.69 5.25
C LEU A 81 10.88 1.45 4.49
N THR A 82 12.02 2.01 4.96
CA THR A 82 13.34 1.42 4.64
C THR A 82 13.36 -0.09 4.96
N LYS A 83 12.46 -0.53 5.85
CA LYS A 83 12.15 -1.93 6.17
C LYS A 83 11.15 -2.64 5.25
N ALA A 84 10.41 -2.01 4.33
CA ALA A 84 9.57 -2.74 3.37
C ALA A 84 10.42 -3.46 2.32
N HIS A 85 11.51 -2.80 1.89
CA HIS A 85 12.54 -3.37 1.02
C HIS A 85 13.23 -4.57 1.68
N GLU A 86 13.69 -4.41 2.92
CA GLU A 86 14.22 -5.53 3.72
C GLU A 86 13.13 -6.55 4.07
N GLY A 87 11.87 -6.12 4.06
CA GLY A 87 10.75 -6.74 4.75
C GLY A 87 10.15 -7.95 4.08
N THR A 88 10.27 -8.17 2.76
CA THR A 88 9.65 -9.37 2.14
C THR A 88 10.64 -10.38 1.60
N LYS A 89 11.55 -9.96 0.72
CA LYS A 89 12.53 -10.87 0.10
C LYS A 89 13.66 -11.18 1.09
N GLY A 90 14.17 -10.17 1.81
CA GLY A 90 15.24 -10.33 2.80
C GLY A 90 14.81 -10.89 4.15
N LYS A 91 13.71 -10.41 4.73
CA LYS A 91 13.27 -10.73 6.10
C LYS A 91 12.59 -12.08 6.23
N TYR A 92 11.72 -12.45 5.27
CA TYR A 92 10.96 -13.71 5.38
C TYR A 92 11.54 -14.83 4.51
N GLY A 93 12.30 -14.50 3.46
CA GLY A 93 12.98 -15.47 2.57
C GLY A 93 12.07 -16.36 1.72
N SER A 94 10.82 -16.60 2.13
CA SER A 94 9.81 -17.36 1.40
C SER A 94 8.40 -16.86 1.72
N LEU A 95 7.45 -17.12 0.80
CA LEU A 95 6.03 -16.84 1.00
C LEU A 95 5.46 -17.59 2.22
N ASN A 96 5.87 -18.85 2.43
CA ASN A 96 5.38 -19.66 3.54
C ASN A 96 5.80 -19.09 4.90
N ASN A 97 7.03 -18.60 5.02
CA ASN A 97 7.49 -17.93 6.23
C ASN A 97 6.75 -16.61 6.47
N PHE A 98 6.50 -15.84 5.41
CA PHE A 98 5.71 -14.62 5.50
C PHE A 98 4.31 -14.92 6.04
N ILE A 99 3.61 -15.89 5.45
CA ILE A 99 2.26 -16.30 5.88
C ILE A 99 2.29 -16.83 7.32
N GLY A 100 3.25 -17.71 7.65
CA GLY A 100 3.35 -18.31 8.98
C GLY A 100 3.70 -17.34 10.12
N GLN A 101 4.23 -16.16 9.79
CA GLN A 101 4.51 -15.09 10.76
C GLN A 101 3.45 -13.97 10.73
N SER A 102 2.43 -14.08 9.88
CA SER A 102 1.35 -13.09 9.78
C SER A 102 0.22 -13.44 10.74
N GLU A 103 -0.31 -12.44 11.43
CA GLU A 103 -1.50 -12.57 12.26
C GLU A 103 -2.49 -11.47 11.90
N ILE A 104 -3.69 -11.87 11.46
CA ILE A 104 -4.72 -10.90 11.05
C ILE A 104 -5.24 -10.19 12.29
N ARG A 105 -5.19 -8.85 12.28
CA ARG A 105 -5.77 -8.02 13.33
C ARG A 105 -7.27 -8.23 13.48
N SER A 106 -7.79 -7.88 14.65
CA SER A 106 -9.22 -8.01 14.91
C SER A 106 -10.04 -7.16 13.93
N THR A 107 -11.25 -7.63 13.61
CA THR A 107 -12.18 -6.87 12.77
C THR A 107 -12.47 -5.49 13.36
N GLU A 108 -12.54 -5.37 14.69
CA GLU A 108 -12.75 -4.12 15.41
C GLU A 108 -11.62 -3.11 15.11
N GLU A 109 -10.36 -3.50 15.26
CA GLU A 109 -9.22 -2.64 14.94
C GLU A 109 -9.22 -2.18 13.49
N ILE A 110 -9.52 -3.09 12.55
CA ILE A 110 -9.57 -2.77 11.12
C ILE A 110 -10.67 -1.75 10.85
N LEU A 111 -11.87 -1.96 11.39
CA LEU A 111 -13.00 -1.05 11.21
C LEU A 111 -12.76 0.31 11.87
N ASP A 112 -12.11 0.35 13.03
CA ASP A 112 -11.72 1.60 13.70
C ASP A 112 -10.76 2.42 12.83
N GLN A 113 -9.77 1.77 12.20
CA GLN A 113 -8.87 2.45 11.27
C GLN A 113 -9.56 2.88 9.98
N THR A 114 -10.49 2.07 9.46
CA THR A 114 -11.30 2.45 8.29
C THR A 114 -12.19 3.66 8.57
N ASP A 115 -12.86 3.72 9.72
CA ASP A 115 -13.65 4.89 10.13
C ASP A 115 -12.76 6.13 10.34
N LEU A 116 -11.60 5.97 10.98
CA LEU A 116 -10.65 7.06 11.18
C LEU A 116 -10.17 7.66 9.84
N ILE A 117 -9.68 6.83 8.91
CA ILE A 117 -9.15 7.33 7.63
C ILE A 117 -10.26 7.96 6.78
N TYR A 118 -11.47 7.42 6.85
CA TYR A 118 -12.65 7.96 6.17
C TYR A 118 -12.96 9.38 6.66
N ARG A 119 -12.99 9.59 7.99
CA ARG A 119 -13.22 10.90 8.60
C ARG A 119 -12.12 11.91 8.28
N ILE A 120 -10.87 11.47 8.27
CA ILE A 120 -9.73 12.30 7.87
C ILE A 120 -9.89 12.73 6.41
N LEU A 121 -10.22 11.79 5.51
CA LEU A 121 -10.43 12.10 4.09
C LEU A 121 -11.57 13.09 3.88
N TRP A 122 -12.69 12.90 4.59
CA TRP A 122 -13.81 13.84 4.57
C TRP A 122 -13.37 15.25 5.01
N ALA A 123 -12.61 15.35 6.11
CA ALA A 123 -12.14 16.63 6.63
C ALA A 123 -11.15 17.33 5.68
N ILE A 124 -10.29 16.57 4.98
CA ILE A 124 -9.42 17.10 3.92
C ILE A 124 -10.24 17.63 2.75
N ARG A 125 -11.28 16.89 2.32
CA ARG A 125 -12.17 17.32 1.23
C ARG A 125 -12.93 18.59 1.60
N ASP A 126 -13.51 18.66 2.80
CA ASP A 126 -14.17 19.87 3.30
C ASP A 126 -13.20 21.06 3.33
N ALA A 127 -12.00 20.89 3.88
CA ALA A 127 -10.98 21.94 3.91
C ALA A 127 -10.62 22.41 2.49
N ARG A 128 -10.46 21.49 1.53
CA ARG A 128 -10.21 21.81 0.13
C ARG A 128 -11.35 22.62 -0.50
N LEU A 129 -12.60 22.18 -0.31
CA LEU A 129 -13.79 22.86 -0.86
C LEU A 129 -13.96 24.27 -0.29
N ASN A 130 -13.59 24.46 0.98
CA ASN A 130 -13.70 25.74 1.67
C ASN A 130 -12.41 26.59 1.62
N ASN A 131 -11.39 26.19 0.84
CA ASN A 131 -10.09 26.86 0.75
C ASN A 131 -9.43 27.10 2.12
N ARG A 132 -9.51 26.10 3.02
CA ARG A 132 -8.89 26.09 4.35
C ARG A 132 -7.64 25.22 4.35
N PRO A 133 -6.70 25.45 5.29
CA PRO A 133 -5.59 24.52 5.48
C PRO A 133 -6.11 23.14 5.86
N TYR A 134 -5.41 22.09 5.42
CA TYR A 134 -5.75 20.73 5.82
C TYR A 134 -5.60 20.57 7.34
N PRO A 135 -6.56 19.89 8.00
CA PRO A 135 -6.52 19.73 9.44
C PRO A 135 -5.27 18.96 9.85
N ASN A 136 -4.69 19.33 11.01
CA ASN A 136 -3.55 18.67 11.64
C ASN A 136 -2.32 18.43 10.73
N GLY A 137 -2.19 19.15 9.61
CA GLY A 137 -1.11 18.95 8.65
C GLY A 137 -1.21 17.64 7.86
N TYR A 138 -2.41 17.04 7.78
CA TYR A 138 -2.59 15.78 7.06
C TYR A 138 -2.17 15.86 5.60
N ASN A 139 -1.48 14.82 5.15
CA ASN A 139 -1.04 14.68 3.77
C ASN A 139 -2.10 13.90 2.95
N PRO A 140 -2.75 14.53 1.96
CA PRO A 140 -3.81 13.88 1.18
C PRO A 140 -3.35 12.63 0.44
N SER A 141 -2.10 12.58 -0.02
CA SER A 141 -1.56 11.42 -0.74
C SER A 141 -1.39 10.22 0.18
N ILE A 142 -0.94 10.45 1.42
CA ILE A 142 -0.84 9.40 2.45
C ILE A 142 -2.23 8.88 2.79
N VAL A 143 -3.17 9.79 3.04
CA VAL A 143 -4.56 9.42 3.38
C VAL A 143 -5.20 8.61 2.26
N TYR A 144 -4.98 8.99 1.01
CA TYR A 144 -5.49 8.27 -0.15
C TYR A 144 -4.98 6.83 -0.21
N GLU A 145 -3.67 6.61 -0.15
CA GLU A 145 -3.08 5.26 -0.24
C GLU A 145 -3.48 4.36 0.92
N ARG A 146 -3.57 4.92 2.13
CA ARG A 146 -4.04 4.18 3.32
C ARG A 146 -5.51 3.80 3.21
N HIS A 147 -6.36 4.73 2.77
CA HIS A 147 -7.79 4.47 2.58
C HIS A 147 -8.03 3.44 1.48
N TYR A 148 -7.24 3.49 0.40
CA TYR A 148 -7.28 2.49 -0.66
C TYR A 148 -7.02 1.07 -0.11
N ALA A 149 -5.94 0.90 0.66
CA ALA A 149 -5.61 -0.39 1.27
C ALA A 149 -6.68 -0.86 2.27
N LEU A 150 -7.23 0.05 3.09
CA LEU A 150 -8.30 -0.27 4.04
C LEU A 150 -9.59 -0.71 3.34
N ASN A 151 -9.99 -0.02 2.27
CA ASN A 151 -11.16 -0.40 1.47
C ASN A 151 -11.00 -1.79 0.84
N TRP A 152 -9.79 -2.14 0.42
CA TRP A 152 -9.49 -3.48 -0.08
C TRP A 152 -9.59 -4.53 1.02
N ILE A 153 -9.04 -4.28 2.22
CA ILE A 153 -9.13 -5.19 3.37
C ILE A 153 -10.59 -5.42 3.77
N THR A 154 -11.43 -4.39 3.74
CA THR A 154 -12.85 -4.49 4.10
C THR A 154 -13.75 -4.98 2.95
N CYS A 155 -13.17 -5.47 1.86
CA CYS A 155 -13.87 -5.98 0.68
C CYS A 155 -14.89 -4.97 0.09
N TYR A 156 -14.53 -3.68 0.07
CA TYR A 156 -15.37 -2.65 -0.56
C TYR A 156 -15.52 -2.87 -2.07
N GLN A 157 -14.46 -3.40 -2.71
CA GLN A 157 -14.48 -4.00 -4.05
C GLN A 157 -13.70 -5.32 -4.01
N GLU A 158 -13.95 -6.19 -5.00
CA GLU A 158 -13.27 -7.48 -5.10
C GLU A 158 -11.85 -7.34 -5.66
N ASP A 159 -11.69 -6.50 -6.69
CA ASP A 159 -10.43 -6.35 -7.41
C ASP A 159 -9.61 -5.16 -6.92
N TRP A 160 -8.30 -5.38 -6.72
CA TRP A 160 -7.37 -4.34 -6.27
C TRP A 160 -7.38 -3.12 -7.19
N ASP A 161 -7.52 -3.30 -8.52
CA ASP A 161 -7.52 -2.20 -9.50
C ASP A 161 -8.81 -1.37 -9.49
N ASP A 162 -9.90 -1.90 -8.91
CA ASP A 162 -11.23 -1.29 -8.96
C ASP A 162 -11.57 -0.52 -7.67
N ILE A 163 -10.69 -0.55 -6.67
CA ILE A 163 -10.88 0.14 -5.41
C ILE A 163 -10.98 1.64 -5.64
N THR A 164 -12.07 2.23 -5.12
CA THR A 164 -12.24 3.68 -5.07
C THR A 164 -12.19 4.19 -3.63
N THR A 165 -11.84 5.46 -3.49
CA THR A 165 -11.80 6.17 -2.20
C THR A 165 -12.87 7.27 -2.18
N ASP A 166 -13.99 7.05 -2.85
CA ASP A 166 -15.06 8.05 -2.97
C ASP A 166 -15.68 8.32 -1.60
N THR A 167 -15.83 9.62 -1.28
CA THR A 167 -16.31 10.19 -0.01
C THR A 167 -17.10 11.46 -0.27
#